data_AF-A0A2V5ZET6-F1
#
_entry.id   AF-A0A2V5ZET6-F1
#
_cell.length_a   1.000
_cell.length_b   1.000
_cell.length_c   1.000
_cell.angle_alpha   90.00
_cell.angle_beta   90.00
_cell.angle_gamma   90.00
#
_symmetry.space_group_name_H-M   'P 1'
#
loop_
_entity.id
_entity.type
_entity.pdbx_description
1 polymer ?
#
loop_
_entity_poly.entity_id
_entity_poly.type
_entity_poly.pdbx_seq_one_letter_code
_entity_poly.pdbx_strand_id
1 'polypeptide(L)'
;MRRAFVSHSSADDRYVAEMESFLRNAAGFDEVFNDVSAIQPDEKFWTRIEEGITNCDSFVVVITAASSASEWVKREVEYARSLPRKVIPLWVEDCPRPPIFADRDVIDFRPRTRELLRTDISRVFKYAPAELIGRDDEKKLISDAWAKTLRAEVGRSTVLTFVALGGEGKTSLVAKWAVDEMLAKGWPGCDAAFAWSFHSQGTREQQAASSDLFLKEALTFFGDDADKAFAASPVGAFEKGQRLARLVGQR
;
A
#
# COMPACT_ATOMS: atom_id res chain seq x y z
N MET A 1 -2.56 13.99 25.86
CA MET A 1 -3.57 14.04 24.80
C MET A 1 -2.83 14.36 23.51
N ARG A 2 -2.82 13.46 22.52
CA ARG A 2 -2.12 13.65 21.24
C ARG A 2 -3.04 14.34 20.25
N ARG A 3 -2.62 15.50 19.74
CA ARG A 3 -3.39 16.32 18.80
C ARG A 3 -2.70 16.38 17.44
N ALA A 4 -3.44 16.14 16.37
CA ALA A 4 -2.95 16.34 15.01
C ALA A 4 -3.68 17.53 14.36
N PHE A 5 -2.95 18.31 13.58
CA PHE A 5 -3.53 19.28 12.66
C PHE A 5 -3.35 18.76 11.24
N VAL A 6 -4.41 18.70 10.45
CA VAL A 6 -4.37 18.28 9.05
C VAL A 6 -4.67 19.49 8.16
N SER A 7 -3.66 19.88 7.39
CA SER A 7 -3.74 20.92 6.36
C SER A 7 -4.00 20.29 5.00
N HIS A 8 -5.10 20.68 4.34
CA HIS A 8 -5.56 20.15 3.06
C HIS A 8 -6.42 21.16 2.29
N SER A 9 -6.69 20.90 1.01
CA SER A 9 -7.69 21.67 0.26
C SER A 9 -9.08 21.09 0.52
N SER A 10 -10.13 21.92 0.51
CA SER A 10 -11.53 21.42 0.59
C SER A 10 -11.90 20.45 -0.53
N ALA A 11 -11.18 20.47 -1.66
CA ALA A 11 -11.32 19.45 -2.72
C ALA A 11 -10.94 18.03 -2.24
N ASP A 12 -10.16 17.92 -1.16
CA ASP A 12 -9.61 16.68 -0.61
C ASP A 12 -10.39 16.20 0.63
N ASP A 13 -11.50 16.85 1.01
CA ASP A 13 -12.28 16.58 2.24
C ASP A 13 -12.63 15.09 2.40
N ARG A 14 -13.03 14.43 1.30
CA ARG A 14 -13.38 13.00 1.33
C ARG A 14 -12.18 12.13 1.73
N TYR A 15 -11.01 12.40 1.17
CA TYR A 15 -9.79 11.64 1.47
C TYR A 15 -9.35 11.92 2.91
N VAL A 16 -9.42 13.18 3.33
CA VAL A 16 -9.04 13.59 4.69
C VAL A 16 -9.96 13.02 5.76
N ALA A 17 -11.26 12.89 5.50
CA ALA A 17 -12.18 12.21 6.41
C ALA A 17 -11.79 10.74 6.68
N GLU A 18 -11.33 10.02 5.65
CA GLU A 18 -10.82 8.65 5.81
C GLU A 18 -9.51 8.62 6.62
N MET A 19 -8.60 9.56 6.33
CA MET A 19 -7.33 9.70 7.05
C MET A 19 -7.53 10.07 8.53
N GLU A 20 -8.48 10.95 8.84
CA GLU A 20 -8.84 11.34 10.21
C GLU A 20 -9.32 10.15 11.02
N SER A 21 -10.19 9.34 10.43
CA SER A 21 -10.67 8.11 11.04
C SER A 21 -9.49 7.18 11.37
N PHE A 22 -8.51 7.07 10.47
CA PHE A 22 -7.30 6.30 10.73
C PHE A 22 -6.42 6.90 11.85
N LEU A 23 -6.19 8.21 11.82
CA LEU A 23 -5.37 8.89 12.84
C LEU A 23 -5.95 8.75 14.24
N ARG A 24 -7.28 8.85 14.37
CA ARG A 24 -7.99 8.68 15.65
C ARG A 24 -8.01 7.22 16.11
N ASN A 25 -8.42 6.30 15.23
CA ASN A 25 -8.71 4.92 15.62
C ASN A 25 -7.46 4.02 15.66
N ALA A 26 -6.50 4.22 14.76
CA ALA A 26 -5.33 3.34 14.63
C ALA A 26 -4.06 3.96 15.23
N ALA A 27 -3.84 5.27 15.02
CA ALA A 27 -2.61 5.94 15.47
C ALA A 27 -2.71 6.54 16.89
N GLY A 28 -3.91 6.53 17.49
CA GLY A 28 -4.14 6.98 18.86
C GLY A 28 -4.04 8.49 19.06
N PHE A 29 -4.44 9.29 18.07
CA PHE A 29 -4.63 10.73 18.24
C PHE A 29 -6.00 10.99 18.88
N ASP A 30 -6.00 11.72 19.99
CA ASP A 30 -7.22 12.04 20.74
C ASP A 30 -8.07 13.09 20.00
N GLU A 31 -7.40 14.07 19.37
CA GLU A 31 -8.04 15.11 18.56
C GLU A 31 -7.30 15.28 17.23
N VAL A 32 -8.09 15.40 16.16
CA VAL A 32 -7.61 15.78 14.83
C VAL A 32 -8.42 16.99 14.40
N PHE A 33 -7.73 18.10 14.17
CA PHE A 33 -8.29 19.34 13.67
C PHE A 33 -8.07 19.44 12.17
N ASN A 34 -9.10 19.82 11.42
CA ASN A 34 -9.04 20.04 9.98
C ASN A 34 -9.54 21.45 9.64
N ASP A 35 -8.98 22.03 8.57
CA ASP A 35 -9.15 23.44 8.20
C ASP A 35 -10.61 23.80 7.80
N VAL A 36 -11.44 22.82 7.41
CA VAL A 36 -12.71 23.11 6.71
C VAL A 36 -13.98 22.78 7.54
N SER A 37 -13.96 21.81 8.45
CA SER A 37 -15.21 21.31 9.06
C SER A 37 -15.52 21.85 10.47
N ALA A 38 -14.60 22.60 11.09
CA ALA A 38 -14.69 22.96 12.51
C ALA A 38 -15.21 24.38 12.82
N ILE A 39 -15.50 25.23 11.81
CA ILE A 39 -15.70 26.67 12.04
C ILE A 39 -17.15 27.09 11.76
N GLN A 40 -17.75 27.81 12.73
CA GLN A 40 -19.09 28.39 12.60
C GLN A 40 -19.05 29.74 11.85
N PRO A 41 -20.12 30.14 11.15
CA PRO A 41 -20.21 31.47 10.54
C PRO A 41 -20.04 32.58 11.61
N ASP A 42 -19.19 33.58 11.31
CA ASP A 42 -18.84 34.79 12.10
C ASP A 42 -17.48 34.82 12.82
N GLU A 43 -16.78 33.70 12.97
CA GLU A 43 -15.46 33.69 13.64
C GLU A 43 -14.30 34.17 12.75
N LYS A 44 -13.28 34.77 13.38
CA LYS A 44 -12.01 35.12 12.71
C LYS A 44 -11.25 33.83 12.36
N PHE A 45 -11.55 33.30 11.18
CA PHE A 45 -11.04 32.06 10.57
C PHE A 45 -9.55 31.77 10.90
N TRP A 46 -8.68 32.77 10.75
CA TRP A 46 -7.24 32.60 10.95
C TRP A 46 -6.80 32.37 12.41
N THR A 47 -7.45 33.01 13.39
CA THR A 47 -7.04 32.89 14.80
C THR A 47 -7.24 31.48 15.34
N ARG A 48 -8.32 30.80 14.94
CA ARG A 48 -8.56 29.40 15.31
C ARG A 48 -7.58 28.44 14.65
N ILE A 49 -7.21 28.71 13.40
CA ILE A 49 -6.19 27.93 12.68
C ILE A 49 -4.84 28.09 13.39
N GLU A 50 -4.44 29.31 13.73
CA GLU A 50 -3.22 29.57 14.50
C GLU A 50 -3.23 28.83 15.85
N GLU A 51 -4.35 28.87 16.57
CA GLU A 51 -4.52 28.12 17.82
C GLU A 51 -4.42 26.61 17.60
N GLY A 52 -5.05 26.06 16.56
CA GLY A 52 -5.00 24.64 16.21
C GLY A 52 -3.59 24.18 15.88
N ILE A 53 -2.88 24.94 15.04
CA ILE A 53 -1.49 24.67 14.68
C ILE A 53 -0.58 24.79 15.91
N THR A 54 -0.78 25.83 16.72
CA THR A 54 0.02 26.04 17.95
C THR A 54 -0.17 24.91 18.94
N ASN A 55 -1.38 24.36 19.03
CA ASN A 55 -1.74 23.34 20.01
C ASN A 55 -1.51 21.89 19.54
N CYS A 56 -1.30 21.63 18.25
CA CYS A 56 -1.11 20.27 17.74
C CYS A 56 0.27 19.68 18.08
N ASP A 57 0.36 18.39 18.40
CA ASP A 57 1.64 17.69 18.57
C ASP A 57 2.29 17.32 17.22
N SER A 58 1.47 17.15 16.19
CA SER A 58 1.91 16.81 14.84
C SER A 58 1.11 17.61 13.81
N PHE A 59 1.81 18.24 12.88
CA PHE A 59 1.21 18.94 11.76
C PHE A 59 1.38 18.08 10.51
N VAL A 60 0.28 17.65 9.91
CA VAL A 60 0.22 16.82 8.70
C VAL A 60 -0.27 17.70 7.56
N VAL A 61 0.40 17.63 6.41
CA VAL A 61 -0.03 18.34 5.20
C VAL A 61 -0.20 17.36 4.07
N VAL A 62 -1.38 17.38 3.46
CA VAL A 62 -1.74 16.53 2.32
C VAL A 62 -1.35 17.27 1.04
N ILE A 63 -0.46 16.68 0.25
CA ILE A 63 0.03 17.24 -1.02
C ILE A 63 -0.77 16.63 -2.18
N THR A 64 -1.62 17.48 -2.76
CA THR A 64 -2.45 17.26 -3.95
C THR A 64 -2.24 18.41 -4.92
N ALA A 65 -2.71 18.30 -6.17
CA ALA A 65 -2.70 19.43 -7.09
C ALA A 65 -3.51 20.62 -6.52
N ALA A 66 -4.64 20.32 -5.86
CA ALA A 66 -5.51 21.31 -5.25
C ALA A 66 -4.87 22.00 -4.04
N SER A 67 -4.26 21.24 -3.11
CA SER A 67 -3.62 21.81 -1.92
C SER A 67 -2.36 22.61 -2.29
N SER A 68 -1.61 22.18 -3.30
CA SER A 68 -0.43 22.88 -3.81
C SER A 68 -0.76 24.26 -4.42
N ALA A 69 -1.96 24.39 -4.99
CA ALA A 69 -2.48 25.64 -5.54
C ALA A 69 -3.15 26.52 -4.48
N SER A 70 -3.45 26.00 -3.29
CA SER A 70 -4.15 26.72 -2.23
C SER A 70 -3.24 27.69 -1.48
N GLU A 71 -3.59 28.97 -1.49
CA GLU A 71 -2.91 29.99 -0.68
C GLU A 71 -3.11 29.77 0.83
N TRP A 72 -4.22 29.15 1.24
CA TRP A 72 -4.47 28.81 2.65
C TRP A 72 -3.49 27.75 3.15
N VAL A 73 -3.37 26.63 2.43
CA VAL A 73 -2.44 25.55 2.78
C VAL A 73 -1.00 26.06 2.86
N LYS A 74 -0.61 26.95 1.92
CA LYS A 74 0.72 27.59 1.98
C LYS A 74 0.92 28.38 3.27
N ARG A 75 -0.04 29.24 3.64
CA ARG A 75 0.02 30.03 4.88
C ARG A 75 0.09 29.16 6.13
N GLU A 76 -0.70 28.09 6.19
CA GLU A 76 -0.69 27.15 7.32
C GLU A 76 0.67 26.45 7.47
N VAL A 77 1.24 25.96 6.36
CA VAL A 77 2.55 25.30 6.37
C VAL A 77 3.65 26.27 6.77
N GLU A 78 3.62 27.51 6.30
CA GLU A 78 4.57 28.56 6.68
C GLU A 78 4.47 28.89 8.18
N TYR A 79 3.25 29.04 8.69
CA TYR A 79 3.02 29.28 10.11
C TYR A 79 3.49 28.11 10.97
N ALA A 80 3.12 26.87 10.61
CA ALA A 80 3.56 25.66 11.32
C ALA A 80 5.09 25.52 11.36
N ARG A 81 5.79 25.95 10.30
CA ARG A 81 7.26 25.96 10.23
C ARG A 81 7.93 27.08 11.00
N SER A 82 7.22 28.18 11.26
CA SER A 82 7.72 29.25 12.13
C SER A 82 7.80 28.81 13.59
N LEU A 83 7.06 27.76 13.95
CA LEU A 83 7.07 27.13 15.26
C LEU A 83 8.08 25.97 15.31
N PRO A 84 8.58 25.57 16.50
CA PRO A 84 9.45 24.41 16.66
C PRO A 84 8.66 23.09 16.54
N ARG A 85 7.85 22.93 15.49
CA ARG A 85 6.99 21.77 15.26
C ARG A 85 7.42 20.97 14.03
N LYS A 86 7.14 19.67 14.07
CA LYS A 86 7.40 18.75 12.98
C LYS A 86 6.25 18.81 11.98
N VAL A 87 6.55 19.26 10.77
CA VAL A 87 5.65 19.19 9.61
C VAL A 87 5.89 17.86 8.90
N ILE A 88 4.81 17.08 8.73
CA ILE A 88 4.81 15.76 8.10
C ILE A 88 4.08 15.87 6.75
N PRO A 89 4.81 16.01 5.64
CA PRO A 89 4.21 16.05 4.32
C PRO A 89 3.86 14.65 3.79
N LEU A 90 2.60 14.48 3.38
CA LEU A 90 2.05 13.27 2.77
C LEU A 90 1.70 13.56 1.31
N TRP A 91 2.39 12.92 0.37
CA TRP A 91 2.16 13.13 -1.06
C TRP A 91 1.24 12.05 -1.60
N VAL A 92 0.01 12.42 -1.94
CA VAL A 92 -1.07 11.44 -2.16
C VAL A 92 -1.61 11.46 -3.58
N GLU A 93 -1.29 12.50 -4.36
CA GLU A 93 -1.66 12.64 -5.77
C GLU A 93 -0.41 12.83 -6.62
N ASP A 94 -0.41 12.32 -7.86
CA ASP A 94 0.67 12.53 -8.81
C ASP A 94 0.66 13.95 -9.39
N CYS A 95 1.10 14.91 -8.57
CA CYS A 95 1.26 16.31 -8.92
C CYS A 95 2.71 16.76 -8.68
N PRO A 96 3.23 17.78 -9.37
CA PRO A 96 4.58 18.29 -9.11
C PRO A 96 4.78 18.64 -7.64
N ARG A 97 5.92 18.20 -7.08
CA ARG A 97 6.26 18.46 -5.69
C ARG A 97 6.30 19.98 -5.44
N PRO A 98 5.56 20.49 -4.43
CA PRO A 98 5.57 21.92 -4.13
C PRO A 98 6.97 22.41 -3.74
N PRO A 99 7.39 23.62 -4.17
CA PRO A 99 8.70 24.18 -3.84
C PRO A 99 8.97 24.25 -2.34
N ILE A 100 7.93 24.50 -1.53
CA ILE A 100 8.02 24.52 -0.06
C ILE A 100 8.54 23.20 0.52
N PHE A 101 8.43 22.08 -0.21
CA PHE A 101 8.96 20.78 0.20
C PHE A 101 10.20 20.36 -0.58
N ALA A 102 10.78 21.14 -1.49
CA ALA A 102 11.86 20.69 -2.38
C ALA A 102 13.04 20.01 -1.65
N ASP A 103 13.52 20.62 -0.56
CA ASP A 103 14.67 20.13 0.22
C ASP A 103 14.27 19.38 1.51
N ARG A 104 13.12 18.73 1.52
CA ARG A 104 12.59 18.01 2.70
C ARG A 104 12.44 16.52 2.43
N ASP A 105 12.21 15.73 3.46
CA ASP A 105 11.73 14.36 3.27
C ASP A 105 10.21 14.39 3.14
N VAL A 106 9.65 13.61 2.21
CA VAL A 106 8.22 13.54 1.93
C VAL A 106 7.78 12.10 1.89
N ILE A 107 6.72 11.80 2.65
CA ILE A 107 6.16 10.45 2.66
C ILE A 107 5.29 10.30 1.41
N ASP A 108 5.77 9.50 0.46
CA ASP A 108 5.11 9.26 -0.82
C ASP A 108 4.05 8.17 -0.68
N PHE A 109 2.79 8.59 -0.77
CA PHE A 109 1.57 7.76 -0.76
C PHE A 109 0.84 7.81 -2.10
N ARG A 110 1.45 8.39 -3.15
CA ARG A 110 0.81 8.48 -4.45
C ARG A 110 0.45 7.09 -4.95
N PRO A 111 -0.73 6.90 -5.56
CA PRO A 111 -1.02 5.68 -6.30
C PRO A 111 0.06 5.56 -7.38
N ARG A 112 0.98 4.60 -7.23
CA ARG A 112 1.96 4.33 -8.29
C ARG A 112 1.16 4.00 -9.55
N THR A 113 1.44 4.71 -10.64
CA THR A 113 0.74 4.58 -11.92
C THR A 113 0.57 3.10 -12.25
N ARG A 114 -0.61 2.69 -12.74
CA ARG A 114 -0.89 1.28 -13.13
C ARG A 114 0.16 0.68 -14.08
N GLU A 115 0.91 1.52 -14.80
CA GLU A 115 2.05 1.11 -15.65
C GLU A 115 3.34 0.71 -14.89
N LEU A 116 3.49 1.10 -13.61
CA LEU A 116 4.63 0.78 -12.74
C LEU A 116 4.38 -0.43 -11.83
N LEU A 117 3.15 -0.93 -11.77
CA LEU A 117 2.78 -2.13 -11.03
C LEU A 117 3.45 -3.33 -11.70
N ARG A 118 4.61 -3.73 -11.16
CA ARG A 118 5.34 -4.91 -11.66
C ARG A 118 4.50 -6.12 -11.27
N THR A 119 3.80 -6.70 -12.24
CA THR A 119 2.98 -7.90 -12.04
C THR A 119 3.39 -8.99 -13.03
N ASP A 120 3.56 -10.21 -12.54
CA ASP A 120 3.73 -11.40 -13.36
C ASP A 120 2.96 -12.55 -12.73
N ILE A 121 1.70 -12.65 -13.15
CA ILE A 121 0.79 -13.75 -12.79
C ILE A 121 0.48 -14.64 -14.01
N SER A 122 1.22 -14.45 -15.11
CA SER A 122 0.99 -15.11 -16.39
C SER A 122 0.98 -16.64 -16.27
N ARG A 123 1.82 -17.16 -15.38
CA ARG A 123 2.00 -18.59 -15.10
C ARG A 123 0.77 -19.26 -14.49
N VAL A 124 -0.15 -18.47 -13.89
CA VAL A 124 -1.37 -19.01 -13.28
C VAL A 124 -2.64 -18.76 -14.09
N PHE A 125 -2.60 -17.88 -15.12
CA PHE A 125 -3.79 -17.55 -15.92
C PHE A 125 -4.47 -18.77 -16.54
N LYS A 126 -3.69 -19.73 -17.06
CA LYS A 126 -4.23 -20.96 -17.66
C LYS A 126 -5.08 -21.81 -16.70
N TYR A 127 -4.98 -21.58 -15.39
CA TYR A 127 -5.76 -22.28 -14.38
C TYR A 127 -7.01 -21.54 -13.96
N ALA A 128 -7.19 -20.27 -14.36
CA ALA A 128 -8.38 -19.49 -14.10
C ALA A 128 -9.48 -19.89 -15.11
N PRO A 129 -10.54 -20.60 -14.69
CA PRO A 129 -11.66 -20.91 -15.57
C PRO A 129 -12.44 -19.63 -15.92
N ALA A 130 -13.19 -19.67 -17.02
CA ALA A 130 -14.09 -18.58 -17.40
C ALA A 130 -15.11 -18.29 -16.28
N GLU A 131 -15.72 -19.36 -15.76
CA GLU A 131 -16.63 -19.33 -14.62
C GLU A 131 -16.15 -20.31 -13.53
N LEU A 132 -16.26 -19.89 -12.27
CA LEU A 132 -15.97 -20.73 -11.10
C LEU A 132 -17.26 -20.85 -10.29
N ILE A 133 -17.83 -22.05 -10.23
CA ILE A 133 -19.15 -22.31 -9.67
C ILE A 133 -19.01 -22.82 -8.23
N GLY A 134 -19.84 -22.29 -7.31
CA GLY A 134 -19.99 -22.84 -5.95
C GLY A 134 -18.74 -22.69 -5.08
N ARG A 135 -17.97 -21.62 -5.31
CA ARG A 135 -16.75 -21.28 -4.56
C ARG A 135 -16.74 -19.82 -4.10
N ASP A 136 -17.92 -19.22 -4.03
CA ASP A 136 -18.08 -17.81 -3.66
C ASP A 136 -17.59 -17.54 -2.24
N ASP A 137 -17.83 -18.48 -1.31
CA ASP A 137 -17.40 -18.39 0.08
C ASP A 137 -15.87 -18.45 0.19
N GLU A 138 -15.19 -19.36 -0.50
CA GLU A 138 -13.73 -19.43 -0.48
C GLU A 138 -13.09 -18.26 -1.22
N LYS A 139 -13.69 -17.78 -2.32
CA LYS A 139 -13.23 -16.58 -3.01
C LYS A 139 -13.37 -15.36 -2.10
N LYS A 140 -14.48 -15.25 -1.36
CA LYS A 140 -14.72 -14.22 -0.35
C LYS A 140 -13.73 -14.31 0.80
N LEU A 141 -13.39 -15.52 1.26
CA LEU A 141 -12.38 -15.72 2.31
C LEU A 141 -11.03 -15.11 1.93
N ILE A 142 -10.58 -15.29 0.67
CA ILE A 142 -9.34 -14.70 0.18
C ILE A 142 -9.46 -13.17 0.15
N SER A 143 -10.55 -12.64 -0.42
CA SER A 143 -10.79 -11.19 -0.49
C SER A 143 -10.87 -10.53 0.89
N ASP A 144 -11.52 -11.16 1.86
CA ASP A 144 -11.64 -10.63 3.22
C ASP A 144 -10.28 -10.62 3.92
N ALA A 145 -9.47 -11.67 3.76
CA ALA A 145 -8.12 -11.69 4.30
C ALA A 145 -7.22 -10.61 3.67
N TRP A 146 -7.36 -10.39 2.35
CA TRP A 146 -6.66 -9.30 1.67
C TRP A 146 -7.09 -7.94 2.23
N ALA A 147 -8.40 -7.70 2.36
CA ALA A 147 -8.93 -6.43 2.89
C ALA A 147 -8.49 -6.15 4.34
N LYS A 148 -8.44 -7.18 5.19
CA LYS A 148 -7.88 -7.07 6.55
C LYS A 148 -6.41 -6.69 6.54
N THR A 149 -5.65 -7.20 5.56
CA THR A 149 -4.24 -6.86 5.39
C THR A 149 -4.06 -5.40 5.00
N LEU A 150 -4.85 -4.91 4.05
CA LEU A 150 -4.84 -3.50 3.63
C LEU A 150 -5.13 -2.53 4.77
N ARG A 151 -6.02 -2.90 5.71
CA ARG A 151 -6.35 -2.07 6.88
C ARG A 151 -5.37 -2.20 8.04
N ALA A 152 -4.28 -2.96 7.88
CA ALA A 152 -3.35 -3.30 8.94
C ALA A 152 -4.03 -3.85 10.22
N GLU A 153 -5.13 -4.59 10.04
CA GLU A 153 -5.97 -5.07 11.14
C GLU A 153 -5.19 -5.99 12.08
N VAL A 154 -5.42 -5.85 13.40
CA VAL A 154 -4.79 -6.71 14.42
C VAL A 154 -5.34 -8.13 14.29
N GLY A 155 -4.47 -9.13 14.24
CA GLY A 155 -4.87 -10.53 14.07
C GLY A 155 -5.19 -10.93 12.62
N ARG A 156 -4.84 -10.10 11.63
CA ARG A 156 -4.98 -10.45 10.20
C ARG A 156 -4.22 -11.74 9.83
N SER A 157 -4.78 -12.48 8.88
CA SER A 157 -4.10 -13.63 8.27
C SER A 157 -3.00 -13.14 7.33
N THR A 158 -1.74 -13.50 7.61
CA THR A 158 -0.60 -13.26 6.71
C THR A 158 -0.30 -14.46 5.80
N VAL A 159 -0.84 -15.64 6.16
CA VAL A 159 -0.74 -16.87 5.38
C VAL A 159 -2.13 -17.51 5.32
N LEU A 160 -2.57 -17.87 4.11
CA LEU A 160 -3.78 -18.66 3.87
C LEU A 160 -3.39 -20.01 3.28
N THR A 161 -3.95 -21.10 3.82
CA THR A 161 -3.67 -22.46 3.36
C THR A 161 -4.95 -23.15 2.93
N PHE A 162 -4.96 -23.67 1.71
CA PHE A 162 -6.06 -24.45 1.16
C PHE A 162 -5.64 -25.92 1.06
N VAL A 163 -6.28 -26.78 1.86
CA VAL A 163 -6.01 -28.22 1.87
C VAL A 163 -7.21 -28.95 1.30
N ALA A 164 -7.01 -29.69 0.22
CA ALA A 164 -8.03 -30.50 -0.45
C ALA A 164 -7.37 -31.60 -1.27
N LEU A 165 -8.13 -32.59 -1.70
CA LEU A 165 -7.66 -33.65 -2.61
C LEU A 165 -7.18 -33.07 -3.96
N GLY A 166 -6.38 -33.85 -4.69
CA GLY A 166 -5.99 -33.51 -6.05
C GLY A 166 -7.22 -33.37 -6.94
N GLY A 167 -7.25 -32.36 -7.83
CA GLY A 167 -8.37 -32.14 -8.74
C GLY A 167 -9.52 -31.27 -8.19
N GLU A 168 -9.57 -30.98 -6.88
CA GLU A 168 -10.64 -30.18 -6.24
C GLU A 168 -10.68 -28.68 -6.62
N GLY A 169 -9.84 -28.24 -7.56
CA GLY A 169 -9.86 -26.87 -8.06
C GLY A 169 -9.16 -25.82 -7.18
N LYS A 170 -8.31 -26.20 -6.22
CA LYS A 170 -7.54 -25.26 -5.37
C LYS A 170 -6.78 -24.19 -6.18
N THR A 171 -6.04 -24.63 -7.19
CA THR A 171 -5.27 -23.73 -8.06
C THR A 171 -6.20 -22.83 -8.86
N SER A 172 -7.32 -23.36 -9.33
CA SER A 172 -8.33 -22.60 -10.08
C SER A 172 -9.03 -21.55 -9.23
N LEU A 173 -9.30 -21.84 -7.95
CA LEU A 173 -9.83 -20.87 -7.00
C LEU A 173 -8.90 -19.66 -6.86
N VAL A 174 -7.62 -19.90 -6.55
CA VAL A 174 -6.64 -18.81 -6.36
C VAL A 174 -6.40 -18.04 -7.66
N ALA A 175 -6.28 -18.75 -8.79
CA ALA A 175 -6.07 -18.12 -10.09
C ALA A 175 -7.28 -17.25 -10.50
N LYS A 176 -8.51 -17.75 -10.31
CA LYS A 176 -9.73 -17.01 -10.62
C LYS A 176 -9.89 -15.80 -9.72
N TRP A 177 -9.62 -15.92 -8.42
CA TRP A 177 -9.59 -14.79 -7.50
C TRP A 177 -8.58 -13.73 -7.94
N ALA A 178 -7.35 -14.13 -8.29
CA ALA A 178 -6.32 -13.20 -8.74
C ALA A 178 -6.71 -12.47 -10.04
N VAL A 179 -7.41 -13.13 -10.96
CA VAL A 179 -7.91 -12.50 -12.20
C VAL A 179 -9.05 -11.53 -11.90
N ASP A 180 -10.09 -11.99 -11.22
CA ASP A 180 -11.33 -11.23 -11.05
C ASP A 180 -11.22 -10.11 -10.03
N GLU A 181 -10.48 -10.33 -8.94
CA GLU A 181 -10.45 -9.41 -7.79
C GLU A 181 -9.19 -8.56 -7.78
N MET A 182 -8.06 -9.10 -8.25
CA MET A 182 -6.79 -8.38 -8.20
C MET A 182 -6.48 -7.72 -9.53
N LEU A 183 -6.37 -8.49 -10.62
CA LEU A 183 -6.02 -7.96 -11.92
C LEU A 183 -7.09 -6.98 -12.43
N ALA A 184 -8.38 -7.35 -12.39
CA ALA A 184 -9.46 -6.49 -12.87
C ALA A 184 -9.59 -5.19 -12.05
N LYS A 185 -9.21 -5.21 -10.76
CA LYS A 185 -9.25 -4.02 -9.88
C LYS A 185 -7.92 -3.27 -9.83
N GLY A 186 -6.89 -3.74 -10.53
CA GLY A 186 -5.59 -3.09 -10.61
C GLY A 186 -4.73 -3.23 -9.35
N TRP A 187 -4.79 -4.39 -8.68
CA TRP A 187 -3.93 -4.75 -7.53
C TRP A 187 -3.95 -3.71 -6.38
N PRO A 188 -5.12 -3.45 -5.77
CA PRO A 188 -5.26 -2.41 -4.75
C PRO A 188 -4.37 -2.68 -3.53
N GLY A 189 -3.53 -1.69 -3.19
CA GLY A 189 -2.60 -1.74 -2.05
C GLY A 189 -1.50 -2.79 -2.18
N CYS A 190 -1.12 -3.13 -3.41
CA CYS A 190 -0.03 -4.05 -3.72
C CYS A 190 1.02 -3.31 -4.56
N ASP A 191 2.30 -3.36 -4.17
CA ASP A 191 3.37 -2.74 -4.97
C ASP A 191 3.87 -3.62 -6.12
N ALA A 192 3.74 -4.94 -5.98
CA ALA A 192 4.14 -5.92 -6.97
C ALA A 192 3.48 -7.28 -6.71
N ALA A 193 3.10 -7.98 -7.78
CA ALA A 193 2.47 -9.29 -7.68
C ALA A 193 3.19 -10.34 -8.53
N PHE A 194 3.58 -11.45 -7.92
CA PHE A 194 4.23 -12.57 -8.61
C PHE A 194 3.49 -13.86 -8.27
N ALA A 195 3.09 -14.63 -9.27
CA ALA A 195 2.42 -15.91 -9.06
C ALA A 195 3.15 -17.06 -9.76
N TRP A 196 3.23 -18.19 -9.06
CA TRP A 196 3.88 -19.41 -9.53
C TRP A 196 3.04 -20.64 -9.20
N SER A 197 3.07 -21.63 -10.09
CA SER A 197 2.44 -22.94 -9.86
C SER A 197 3.50 -24.03 -9.94
N PHE A 198 3.57 -24.85 -8.88
CA PHE A 198 4.45 -26.02 -8.82
C PHE A 198 3.81 -27.29 -9.42
N HIS A 199 2.57 -27.19 -9.94
CA HIS A 199 1.77 -28.34 -10.36
C HIS A 199 2.32 -29.07 -11.60
N SER A 200 3.28 -28.51 -12.35
CA SER A 200 3.80 -29.14 -13.58
C SER A 200 5.02 -30.05 -13.38
N GLN A 201 5.43 -30.36 -12.14
CA GLN A 201 6.69 -31.08 -11.86
C GLN A 201 6.41 -32.33 -11.02
N GLY A 202 6.23 -33.47 -11.71
CA GLY A 202 5.99 -34.77 -11.10
C GLY A 202 7.28 -35.59 -11.03
N THR A 203 7.99 -35.52 -9.90
CA THR A 203 8.86 -36.54 -9.24
C THR A 203 9.81 -35.86 -8.25
N ARG A 204 10.24 -36.57 -7.19
CA ARG A 204 11.03 -36.02 -6.05
C ARG A 204 12.34 -35.31 -6.46
N GLU A 205 13.00 -35.73 -7.53
CA GLU A 205 14.23 -35.10 -8.02
C GLU A 205 13.99 -33.74 -8.70
N GLN A 206 12.79 -33.52 -9.27
CA GLN A 206 12.41 -32.24 -9.91
C GLN A 206 12.00 -31.16 -8.90
N GLN A 207 11.67 -31.53 -7.65
CA GLN A 207 11.23 -30.56 -6.63
C GLN A 207 12.33 -29.58 -6.20
N ALA A 208 13.58 -30.05 -6.02
CA ALA A 208 14.70 -29.18 -5.67
C ALA A 208 15.03 -28.19 -6.80
N ALA A 209 15.06 -28.67 -8.05
CA ALA A 209 15.23 -27.83 -9.24
C ALA A 209 14.08 -26.83 -9.42
N SER A 210 12.86 -27.18 -9.00
CA SER A 210 11.68 -26.32 -9.14
C SER A 210 11.65 -25.17 -8.13
N SER A 211 12.11 -25.38 -6.89
CA SER A 211 12.21 -24.31 -5.89
C SER A 211 13.33 -23.32 -6.22
N ASP A 212 14.49 -23.81 -6.66
CA ASP A 212 15.60 -22.96 -7.10
C ASP A 212 15.20 -22.10 -8.30
N LEU A 213 14.50 -22.69 -9.27
CA LEU A 213 13.98 -21.95 -10.42
C LEU A 213 12.98 -20.88 -10.00
N PHE A 214 12.01 -21.22 -9.15
CA PHE A 214 11.06 -20.25 -8.60
C PHE A 214 11.78 -19.08 -7.93
N LEU A 215 12.77 -19.36 -7.07
CA LEU A 215 13.51 -18.34 -6.35
C LEU A 215 14.34 -17.46 -7.28
N LYS A 216 14.98 -18.05 -8.30
CA LYS A 216 15.71 -17.30 -9.32
C LYS A 216 14.80 -16.34 -10.10
N GLU A 217 13.66 -16.83 -10.55
CA GLU A 217 12.67 -16.04 -11.30
C GLU A 217 12.07 -14.94 -10.41
N ALA A 218 11.73 -15.26 -9.16
CA ALA A 218 11.23 -14.29 -8.20
C ALA A 218 12.26 -13.20 -7.88
N LEU A 219 13.53 -13.55 -7.64
CA LEU A 219 14.59 -12.56 -7.43
C LEU A 219 14.80 -11.68 -8.66
N THR A 220 14.76 -12.27 -9.86
CA THR A 220 14.83 -11.51 -11.13
C THR A 220 13.65 -10.53 -11.26
N PHE A 221 12.48 -10.94 -10.78
CA PHE A 221 11.24 -10.17 -10.83
C PHE A 221 11.15 -9.08 -9.75
N PHE A 222 11.62 -9.30 -8.52
CA PHE A 222 11.52 -8.29 -7.47
C PHE A 222 12.75 -7.39 -7.41
N GLY A 223 13.90 -7.88 -7.90
CA GLY A 223 15.20 -7.30 -7.64
C GLY A 223 15.76 -6.41 -8.75
N ASP A 224 16.87 -5.77 -8.40
CA ASP A 224 17.71 -4.97 -9.30
C ASP A 224 18.76 -5.82 -10.03
N ASP A 225 19.71 -5.19 -10.71
CA ASP A 225 20.75 -5.91 -11.45
C ASP A 225 21.71 -6.70 -10.55
N ALA A 226 21.94 -6.25 -9.31
CA ALA A 226 22.73 -7.00 -8.34
C ALA A 226 21.98 -8.24 -7.85
N ASP A 227 20.67 -8.14 -7.61
CA ASP A 227 19.82 -9.29 -7.27
C ASP A 227 19.72 -10.30 -8.42
N LYS A 228 19.65 -9.84 -9.67
CA LYS A 228 19.70 -10.72 -10.86
C LYS A 228 21.02 -11.46 -10.97
N ALA A 229 22.14 -10.78 -10.75
CA ALA A 229 23.46 -11.41 -10.73
C ALA A 229 23.56 -12.44 -9.60
N PHE A 230 23.04 -12.12 -8.41
CA PHE A 230 22.96 -13.04 -7.28
C PHE A 230 22.07 -14.26 -7.59
N ALA A 231 20.92 -14.05 -8.23
CA ALA A 231 20.01 -15.12 -8.64
C ALA A 231 20.63 -16.09 -9.66
N ALA A 232 21.48 -15.58 -10.56
CA ALA A 232 22.20 -16.36 -11.57
C ALA A 232 23.44 -17.11 -11.01
N SER A 233 23.88 -16.78 -9.80
CA SER A 233 25.02 -17.42 -9.16
C SER A 233 24.74 -18.88 -8.72
N PRO A 234 25.78 -19.69 -8.44
CA PRO A 234 25.63 -21.08 -7.98
C PRO A 234 25.17 -21.20 -6.52
N VAL A 235 24.75 -20.10 -5.89
CA VAL A 235 24.24 -20.06 -4.52
C VAL A 235 22.93 -20.87 -4.39
N GLY A 236 22.75 -21.55 -3.26
CA GLY A 236 21.62 -22.45 -3.02
C GLY A 236 20.27 -21.77 -2.78
N ALA A 237 19.21 -22.59 -2.76
CA ALA A 237 17.83 -22.16 -2.54
C ALA A 237 17.65 -21.38 -1.22
N PHE A 238 18.35 -21.78 -0.16
CA PHE A 238 18.16 -21.18 1.15
C PHE A 238 18.57 -19.71 1.18
N GLU A 239 19.77 -19.41 0.67
CA GLU A 239 20.30 -18.04 0.61
C GLU A 239 19.53 -17.19 -0.40
N LYS A 240 19.10 -17.78 -1.53
CA LYS A 240 18.18 -17.12 -2.49
C LYS A 240 16.85 -16.75 -1.83
N GLY A 241 16.28 -17.67 -1.04
CA GLY A 241 15.07 -17.43 -0.26
C GLY A 241 15.24 -16.31 0.77
N GLN A 242 16.37 -16.29 1.50
CA GLN A 242 16.67 -15.21 2.44
C GLN A 242 16.81 -13.85 1.75
N ARG A 243 17.50 -13.81 0.59
CA ARG A 243 17.64 -12.58 -0.20
C ARG A 243 16.28 -12.08 -0.66
N LEU A 244 15.45 -12.97 -1.18
CA LEU A 244 14.09 -12.65 -1.64
C LEU A 244 13.22 -12.12 -0.48
N ALA A 245 13.26 -12.75 0.68
CA ALA A 245 12.49 -12.32 1.85
C ALA A 245 12.87 -10.91 2.31
N ARG A 246 14.17 -10.56 2.32
CA ARG A 246 14.62 -9.19 2.65
C ARG A 246 14.14 -8.18 1.62
N LEU A 247 14.21 -8.55 0.34
CA LEU A 247 13.82 -7.68 -0.76
C LEU A 247 12.31 -7.38 -0.76
N VAL A 248 11.48 -8.40 -0.51
CA VAL A 248 10.02 -8.23 -0.44
C VAL A 248 9.59 -7.55 0.86
N GLY A 249 10.27 -7.82 1.98
CA GLY A 249 9.94 -7.21 3.27
C GLY A 249 10.37 -5.75 3.45
N GLN A 250 11.15 -5.20 2.52
CA GLN A 250 11.52 -3.77 2.49
C GLN A 250 10.51 -2.89 1.75
N ARG A 251 9.55 -3.51 1.05
CA ARG A 251 8.43 -2.83 0.39
C ARG A 251 7.23 -2.85 1.31
#